data_AF-A0A2D6GSQ6-F1
#
_entry.id   AF-A0A2D6GSQ6-F1
#
_cell.length_a   1.000
_cell.length_b   1.000
_cell.length_c   1.000
_cell.angle_alpha   90.00
_cell.angle_beta   90.00
_cell.angle_gamma   90.00
#
_symmetry.space_group_name_H-M   'P 1'
#
loop_
_entity.id
_entity.type
_entity.pdbx_description
1 polymer ?
#
loop_
_entity_poly.entity_id
_entity_poly.type
_entity_poly.pdbx_seq_one_letter_code
_entity_poly.pdbx_strand_id
1 'polypeptide(L)'
;MNLLLRFCLELAALAGIGMAAFQAGESIIGYAFAIAAVLLAAATWGIFNVPDDPSRSGKAPVRVSGPVRLIIELAILLGGSLAFHLAGHSWIALAHAALIALHYALSGERLRWLLKQS
;
A
#
# COMPACT_ATOMS: atom_id res chain seq x y z
N MET A 1 9.68 5.26 -13.84
CA MET A 1 8.81 4.58 -12.84
C MET A 1 7.79 3.72 -13.56
N ASN A 2 7.63 2.45 -13.20
CA ASN A 2 6.66 1.55 -13.84
C ASN A 2 5.30 1.63 -13.11
N LEU A 3 4.38 2.42 -13.65
CA LEU A 3 3.08 2.72 -13.05
C LEU A 3 2.15 1.50 -13.03
N LEU A 4 2.21 0.66 -14.06
CA LEU A 4 1.40 -0.56 -14.13
C LEU A 4 1.79 -1.54 -13.01
N LEU A 5 3.09 -1.79 -12.84
CA LEU A 5 3.58 -2.65 -11.76
C LEU A 5 3.15 -2.09 -10.40
N ARG A 6 3.32 -0.78 -10.18
CA ARG A 6 2.89 -0.12 -8.94
C ARG A 6 1.41 -0.34 -8.67
N PHE A 7 0.55 -0.11 -9.67
CA PHE A 7 -0.89 -0.30 -9.54
C PHE A 7 -1.26 -1.75 -9.20
N CYS A 8 -0.62 -2.72 -9.85
CA CYS A 8 -0.83 -4.15 -9.54
C CYS A 8 -0.41 -4.48 -8.10
N LEU A 9 0.70 -3.91 -7.61
CA LEU A 9 1.15 -4.10 -6.23
C LEU A 9 0.19 -3.48 -5.21
N GLU A 10 -0.35 -2.29 -5.51
CA GLU A 10 -1.36 -1.62 -4.69
C GLU A 10 -2.65 -2.46 -4.61
N LEU A 11 -3.15 -2.97 -5.75
CA LEU A 11 -4.34 -3.81 -5.78
C LEU A 11 -4.14 -5.12 -5.02
N ALA A 12 -2.98 -5.77 -5.20
CA ALA A 12 -2.63 -6.98 -4.46
C ALA A 12 -2.55 -6.73 -2.95
N ALA A 13 -1.98 -5.59 -2.53
CA ALA A 13 -1.91 -5.24 -1.12
C ALA A 13 -3.31 -5.09 -0.49
N LEU A 14 -4.21 -4.40 -1.17
CA LEU A 14 -5.61 -4.25 -0.71
C LEU A 14 -6.33 -5.60 -0.64
N ALA A 15 -6.10 -6.49 -1.61
CA ALA A 15 -6.66 -7.85 -1.57
C ALA A 15 -6.16 -8.62 -0.35
N GLY A 16 -4.84 -8.60 -0.08
CA GLY A 16 -4.26 -9.25 1.10
C GLY A 16 -4.86 -8.73 2.41
N ILE A 17 -4.94 -7.40 2.56
CA ILE A 17 -5.55 -6.74 3.73
C ILE A 17 -7.01 -7.17 3.90
N GLY A 18 -7.80 -7.14 2.83
CA GLY A 18 -9.20 -7.56 2.85
C GLY A 18 -9.37 -9.03 3.25
N MET A 19 -8.52 -9.91 2.73
CA MET A 19 -8.54 -11.35 3.06
C MET A 19 -8.22 -11.61 4.53
N ALA A 20 -7.20 -10.96 5.09
CA ALA A 20 -6.85 -11.13 6.50
C ALA A 20 -7.92 -10.52 7.42
N ALA A 21 -8.46 -9.34 7.09
CA ALA A 21 -9.52 -8.71 7.84
C ALA A 21 -10.83 -9.51 7.80
N PHE A 22 -11.15 -10.14 6.67
CA PHE A 22 -12.29 -11.05 6.58
C PHE A 22 -12.16 -12.23 7.55
N GLN A 23 -10.97 -12.83 7.65
CA GLN A 23 -10.72 -13.97 8.55
C GLN A 23 -10.74 -13.60 10.03
N ALA A 24 -10.69 -12.31 10.37
CA ALA A 24 -10.79 -11.85 11.76
C ALA A 24 -12.23 -11.87 12.31
N GLY A 25 -13.24 -12.11 11.47
CA GLY A 25 -14.64 -12.19 11.89
C GLY A 25 -15.39 -13.35 11.25
N GLU A 26 -16.52 -13.74 11.84
CA GLU A 26 -17.37 -14.82 11.31
C GLU A 26 -18.46 -14.26 10.37
N SER A 27 -18.74 -15.00 9.30
CA SER A 27 -19.84 -14.76 8.35
C SER A 27 -19.95 -13.29 7.90
N ILE A 28 -21.01 -12.57 8.33
CA ILE A 28 -21.28 -11.20 7.87
C ILE A 28 -20.35 -10.16 8.48
N ILE A 29 -19.85 -10.43 9.69
CA ILE A 29 -18.92 -9.53 10.40
C ILE A 29 -17.57 -9.49 9.66
N GLY A 30 -17.13 -10.63 9.12
CA GLY A 30 -15.93 -10.71 8.29
C GLY A 30 -16.01 -9.78 7.07
N TYR A 31 -17.14 -9.73 6.37
CA TYR A 31 -17.32 -8.79 5.24
C TYR A 31 -17.23 -7.33 5.69
N ALA A 32 -17.82 -6.99 6.83
CA ALA A 32 -17.73 -5.63 7.38
C ALA A 32 -16.28 -5.24 7.71
N PHE A 33 -15.51 -6.14 8.31
CA PHE A 33 -14.09 -5.91 8.59
C PHE A 33 -13.25 -5.77 7.32
N ALA A 34 -13.48 -6.62 6.31
CA ALA A 34 -12.78 -6.53 5.04
C ALA A 34 -13.03 -5.18 4.34
N ILE A 35 -14.29 -4.74 4.28
CA ILE A 35 -14.66 -3.45 3.70
C ILE A 35 -14.03 -2.32 4.50
N ALA A 36 -14.15 -2.32 5.82
CA ALA A 36 -13.59 -1.29 6.68
C ALA A 36 -12.06 -1.19 6.52
N ALA A 37 -11.35 -2.32 6.53
CA ALA A 37 -9.89 -2.35 6.40
C ALA A 37 -9.42 -1.81 5.04
N VAL A 38 -10.06 -2.24 3.94
CA VAL A 38 -9.74 -1.76 2.59
C VAL A 38 -10.02 -0.27 2.45
N LEU A 39 -11.17 0.21 2.96
CA LEU A 39 -11.52 1.63 2.91
C LEU A 39 -10.54 2.48 3.73
N LEU A 40 -10.15 2.04 4.93
CA LEU A 40 -9.17 2.74 5.76
C LEU A 40 -7.79 2.79 5.08
N ALA A 41 -7.34 1.69 4.48
CA ALA A 41 -6.08 1.67 3.74
C ALA A 41 -6.12 2.60 2.52
N ALA A 42 -7.19 2.53 1.72
CA ALA A 42 -7.37 3.39 0.55
C ALA A 42 -7.49 4.87 0.93
N ALA A 43 -8.22 5.19 2.00
CA ALA A 43 -8.35 6.54 2.52
C ALA A 43 -7.01 7.07 3.02
N THR A 44 -6.27 6.30 3.82
CA THR A 44 -4.95 6.69 4.31
C THR A 44 -4.00 6.96 3.13
N TRP A 45 -4.01 6.10 2.13
CA TRP A 45 -3.20 6.27 0.93
C TRP A 45 -3.64 7.46 0.06
N GLY A 46 -4.93 7.79 0.00
CA GLY A 46 -5.46 8.90 -0.80
C GLY A 46 -5.36 10.26 -0.13
N ILE A 47 -5.53 10.32 1.19
CA ILE A 47 -5.63 11.55 1.98
C ILE A 47 -4.25 12.13 2.28
N PHE A 48 -3.31 11.30 2.74
CA PHE A 48 -1.99 11.74 3.18
C PHE A 48 -1.02 11.73 2.01
N ASN A 49 -0.81 12.87 1.37
CA ASN A 49 0.03 12.96 0.18
C ASN A 49 1.03 14.12 0.22
N VAL A 50 2.10 13.99 -0.57
CA VAL A 50 3.04 15.08 -0.83
C VAL A 50 2.44 15.98 -1.91
N PRO A 51 2.47 17.31 -1.75
CA PRO A 51 2.09 18.23 -2.82
C PRO A 51 2.88 17.95 -4.11
N ASP A 52 2.22 18.12 -5.26
CA ASP A 52 2.85 17.98 -6.57
C ASP A 52 3.53 16.62 -6.84
N ASP A 53 3.11 15.55 -6.15
CA ASP A 53 3.61 14.20 -6.44
C ASP A 53 3.28 13.83 -7.90
N PRO A 54 4.30 13.67 -8.79
CA PRO A 54 4.12 13.39 -10.20
C PRO A 54 3.48 12.01 -10.46
N SER A 55 3.39 11.16 -9.42
CA SER A 55 2.71 9.88 -9.47
C SER A 55 1.21 9.97 -9.22
N ARG A 56 0.66 11.15 -8.91
CA ARG A 56 -0.76 11.39 -8.57
C ARG A 56 -1.28 12.72 -9.14
N SER A 57 -2.55 13.01 -8.89
CA SER A 57 -3.26 14.21 -9.37
C SER A 57 -2.78 15.54 -8.77
N GLY A 58 -1.65 15.57 -8.04
CA GLY A 58 -1.11 16.75 -7.38
C GLY A 58 -1.91 17.26 -6.16
N LYS A 59 -3.12 16.76 -5.94
CA LYS A 59 -3.96 17.14 -4.78
C LYS A 59 -3.54 16.36 -3.54
N ALA A 60 -3.22 17.06 -2.47
CA ALA A 60 -2.92 16.49 -1.15
C ALA A 60 -3.92 17.05 -0.13
N PRO A 61 -5.03 16.33 0.16
CA PRO A 61 -6.01 16.74 1.17
C PRO A 61 -5.34 16.99 2.53
N VAL A 62 -4.45 16.09 2.94
CA VAL A 62 -3.56 16.28 4.07
C VAL A 62 -2.12 16.21 3.57
N ARG A 63 -1.40 17.33 3.72
CA ARG A 63 0.01 17.44 3.31
C ARG A 63 0.90 16.74 4.32
N VAL A 64 1.74 15.83 3.83
CA VAL A 64 2.76 15.13 4.62
C VAL A 64 4.12 15.28 3.95
N SER A 65 5.20 15.18 4.73
CA SER A 65 6.55 15.12 4.19
C SER A 65 6.76 13.82 3.41
N GLY A 66 7.70 13.85 2.48
CA GLY A 66 8.00 12.68 1.66
C GLY A 66 8.46 11.44 2.43
N PRO A 67 9.27 11.53 3.49
CA PRO A 67 9.57 10.38 4.34
C PRO A 67 8.31 9.78 5.01
N VAL A 68 7.38 10.61 5.48
CA VAL A 68 6.11 10.14 6.06
C VAL A 68 5.27 9.44 4.99
N ARG A 69 5.21 10.03 3.78
CA ARG A 69 4.55 9.40 2.63
C ARG A 69 5.15 8.04 2.32
N LEU A 70 6.48 7.91 2.33
CA LEU A 70 7.16 6.63 2.09
C LEU A 70 6.79 5.58 3.12
N ILE A 71 6.75 5.96 4.40
CA ILE A 71 6.38 5.06 5.49
C ILE A 71 4.94 4.57 5.30
N ILE A 72 4.00 5.47 4.95
CA ILE A 72 2.62 5.10 4.65
C ILE A 72 2.56 4.13 3.45
N GLU A 73 3.30 4.43 2.38
CA GLU A 73 3.33 3.58 1.18
C GLU A 73 3.87 2.17 1.51
N LEU A 74 4.98 2.08 2.23
CA LEU A 74 5.57 0.81 2.63
C LEU A 74 4.70 0.06 3.64
N ALA A 75 4.09 0.76 4.60
CA ALA A 75 3.21 0.15 5.60
C ALA A 75 2.01 -0.52 4.94
N ILE A 76 1.40 0.11 3.94
CA ILE A 76 0.24 -0.47 3.24
C ILE A 76 0.68 -1.60 2.31
N LEU A 77 1.76 -1.42 1.53
CA LEU A 77 2.24 -2.45 0.60
C LEU A 77 2.74 -3.71 1.33
N LEU A 78 3.67 -3.55 2.27
CA LEU A 78 4.20 -4.66 3.07
C LEU A 78 3.17 -5.19 4.06
N GLY A 79 2.26 -4.33 4.56
CA GLY A 79 1.10 -4.76 5.34
C GLY A 79 0.20 -5.70 4.54
N GLY A 80 0.02 -5.46 3.24
CA GLY A 80 -0.64 -6.39 2.33
C GLY A 80 0.09 -7.73 2.19
N SER A 81 1.42 -7.71 2.08
CA SER A 81 2.23 -8.95 2.06
C SER A 81 2.09 -9.73 3.37
N LEU A 82 2.17 -9.03 4.52
CA LEU A 82 1.96 -9.63 5.84
C LEU A 82 0.54 -10.22 5.96
N ALA A 83 -0.47 -9.49 5.47
CA ALA A 83 -1.85 -9.95 5.47
C ALA A 83 -2.05 -11.24 4.65
N PHE A 84 -1.40 -11.37 3.49
CA PHE A 84 -1.38 -12.64 2.76
C PHE A 84 -0.75 -13.78 3.57
N HIS A 85 0.34 -13.51 4.29
CA HIS A 85 0.98 -14.52 5.12
C HIS A 85 0.07 -14.96 6.28
N LEU A 86 -0.56 -14.01 6.98
CA LEU A 86 -1.53 -14.28 8.04
C LEU A 86 -2.76 -15.03 7.52
N ALA A 87 -3.15 -14.77 6.28
CA ALA A 87 -4.21 -15.50 5.58
C ALA A 87 -3.79 -16.89 5.07
N GLY A 88 -2.59 -17.37 5.40
CA GLY A 88 -2.08 -18.69 5.00
C GLY A 88 -1.43 -18.78 3.62
N HIS A 89 -1.27 -17.66 2.90
CA HIS A 89 -0.77 -17.61 1.53
C HIS A 89 0.71 -17.17 1.47
N SER A 90 1.59 -17.91 2.14
CA SER A 90 3.01 -17.53 2.30
C SER A 90 3.77 -17.32 0.98
N TRP A 91 3.48 -18.11 -0.06
CA TRP A 91 4.15 -17.94 -1.35
C TRP A 91 3.74 -16.63 -2.05
N ILE A 92 2.45 -16.26 -1.95
CA ILE A 92 1.93 -15.00 -2.49
C ILE A 92 2.54 -13.83 -1.70
N ALA A 93 2.59 -13.93 -0.38
CA ALA A 93 3.23 -12.94 0.48
C ALA A 93 4.69 -12.69 0.09
N LEU A 94 5.46 -13.76 -0.10
CA LEU A 94 6.87 -13.67 -0.50
C LEU A 94 7.03 -13.05 -1.88
N ALA A 95 6.26 -13.51 -2.88
CA ALA A 95 6.31 -12.98 -4.23
C ALA A 95 5.93 -11.48 -4.27
N HIS A 96 4.89 -11.09 -3.54
CA HIS A 96 4.45 -9.69 -3.44
C HIS A 96 5.51 -8.81 -2.79
N ALA A 97 6.09 -9.24 -1.66
CA ALA A 97 7.18 -8.52 -0.98
C ALA A 97 8.43 -8.39 -1.87
N ALA A 98 8.81 -9.45 -2.59
CA ALA A 98 9.94 -9.43 -3.52
C ALA A 98 9.72 -8.46 -4.68
N LEU A 99 8.51 -8.43 -5.26
CA LEU A 99 8.15 -7.48 -6.31
C LEU A 99 8.12 -6.03 -5.80
N ILE A 100 7.68 -5.79 -4.56
CA ILE A 100 7.78 -4.47 -3.91
C ILE A 100 9.25 -4.06 -3.80
N ALA A 101 10.11 -4.92 -3.27
CA ALA A 101 11.53 -4.64 -3.14
C ALA A 101 12.19 -4.31 -4.49
N LEU A 102 11.89 -5.11 -5.52
CA LEU A 102 12.35 -4.86 -6.89
C LEU A 102 11.84 -3.53 -7.44
N HIS A 103 10.56 -3.22 -7.24
CA HIS A 103 9.95 -1.97 -7.68
C HIS A 103 10.65 -0.75 -7.06
N TYR A 104 10.93 -0.79 -5.76
CA TYR A 104 11.62 0.29 -5.06
C TYR A 104 13.10 0.40 -5.46
N ALA A 105 13.79 -0.73 -5.66
CA ALA A 105 15.17 -0.76 -6.16
C ALA A 105 15.29 -0.08 -7.53
N LEU A 106 14.32 -0.32 -8.42
CA LEU A 106 14.24 0.30 -9.75
C LEU A 106 13.71 1.74 -9.74
N SER A 107 13.15 2.21 -8.61
CA SER A 107 12.52 3.53 -8.48
C SER A 107 13.38 4.52 -7.69
N GLY A 108 14.71 4.34 -7.70
CA GLY A 108 15.65 5.14 -6.90
C GLY A 108 15.58 6.66 -7.15
N GLU A 109 15.26 7.10 -8.36
CA GLU A 109 15.06 8.53 -8.67
C GLU A 109 13.85 9.12 -7.93
N ARG A 110 12.70 8.42 -7.93
CA ARG A 110 11.52 8.84 -7.18
C ARG A 110 11.80 8.84 -5.68
N LEU A 111 12.50 7.83 -5.18
CA LEU A 111 12.81 7.73 -3.76
C LEU A 111 13.64 8.93 -3.30
N ARG A 112 14.69 9.30 -4.06
CA ARG A 112 15.50 10.49 -3.79
C ARG A 112 14.69 11.78 -3.88
N TRP A 113 13.79 11.91 -4.86
CA TRP A 113 12.90 13.07 -4.96
C TRP A 113 12.00 13.18 -3.73
N LEU A 114 11.34 12.08 -3.34
CA LEU A 114 10.42 12.03 -2.21
C LEU A 114 11.16 12.41 -0.91
N LEU A 115 12.36 11.88 -0.68
CA LEU A 115 13.16 12.20 0.51
C LEU A 115 13.61 13.67 0.58
N LYS A 116 13.66 14.38 -0.55
CA LYS A 116 13.95 15.83 -0.59
C LYS A 116 12.74 16.70 -0.29
N GLN A 117 11.53 16.14 -0.28
CA GLN A 117 10.29 16.83 0.06
C GLN A 117 10.06 16.81 1.57
N SER A 118 11.05 17.30 2.32
CA SER A 118 11.05 17.38 3.79
C SER A 118 10.46 18.69 4.29
#